data_AF-A0A4W3GEM2-F1
#
_entry.id   AF-A0A4W3GEM2-F1
#
_cell.length_a   1.000
_cell.length_b   1.000
_cell.length_c   1.000
_cell.angle_alpha   90.00
_cell.angle_beta   90.00
_cell.angle_gamma   90.00
#
_symmetry.space_group_name_H-M   'P 1'
#
loop_
_entity.id
_entity.type
_entity.pdbx_description
1 polymer ?
#
loop_
_entity_poly.entity_id
_entity_poly.type
_entity_poly.pdbx_seq_one_letter_code
_entity_poly.pdbx_strand_id
1 'polypeptide(L)'
;MRHAAQCVGRVIRGKTDYGLMIFADKRFARADKRGKLPRWIQEHITDSNLNLTVDEAVQVSKHFLRQMAQPFCKVSARSPPSASVSQSSIMTEHNTGGREGGGDRRGR
;
A
#
# COMPACT_ATOMS: atom_id res chain seq x y z
N MET A 1 2.46 13.88 12.69
CA MET A 1 2.17 12.77 11.74
C MET A 1 3.43 12.07 11.23
N ARG A 2 4.62 12.70 11.30
CA ARG A 2 5.87 12.07 10.81
C ARG A 2 6.20 10.74 11.52
N HIS A 3 6.03 10.64 12.84
CA HIS A 3 6.23 9.38 13.57
C HIS A 3 5.27 8.26 13.11
N ALA A 4 3.98 8.57 12.92
CA ALA A 4 2.99 7.59 12.44
C ALA A 4 3.36 7.07 11.03
N ALA A 5 3.74 7.95 10.11
CA ALA A 5 4.18 7.56 8.78
C ALA A 5 5.47 6.72 8.79
N GLN A 6 6.41 7.04 9.70
CA GLN A 6 7.63 6.25 9.88
C GLN A 6 7.35 4.84 10.39
N CYS A 7 6.42 4.67 11.34
CA CYS A 7 6.01 3.36 11.83
C CYS A 7 5.35 2.54 10.72
N VAL A 8 4.47 3.16 9.94
CA VAL A 8 3.76 2.51 8.84
C VAL A 8 4.73 2.02 7.76
N GLY A 9 5.80 2.78 7.48
CA GLY A 9 6.86 2.35 6.56
C GLY A 9 7.68 1.13 7.02
N ARG A 10 7.52 0.65 8.26
CA ARG A 10 8.19 -0.57 8.75
C ARG A 10 7.40 -1.85 8.48
N VAL A 11 6.10 -1.72 8.19
CA VAL A 11 5.17 -2.85 8.03
C VAL A 11 5.38 -3.56 6.69
N ILE A 12 5.80 -2.84 5.65
CA ILE A 12 6.04 -3.39 4.32
C ILE A 12 7.55 -3.32 4.03
N ARG A 13 8.17 -4.45 3.66
CA ARG A 13 9.61 -4.51 3.34
C ARG A 13 9.91 -4.86 1.88
N GLY A 14 9.01 -5.55 1.19
CA GLY A 14 9.17 -5.99 -0.20
C GLY A 14 7.85 -6.04 -0.96
N LYS A 15 7.94 -6.28 -2.28
CA LYS A 15 6.78 -6.27 -3.20
C LYS A 15 5.78 -7.41 -2.97
N THR A 16 6.21 -8.46 -2.28
CA THR A 16 5.39 -9.63 -1.93
C THR A 16 4.86 -9.56 -0.50
N ASP A 17 5.26 -8.54 0.27
CA ASP A 17 4.81 -8.38 1.64
C ASP A 17 3.48 -7.64 1.64
N TYR A 18 2.52 -8.19 2.38
CA TYR A 18 1.26 -7.56 2.68
C TYR A 18 1.19 -7.25 4.17
N GLY A 19 0.56 -6.13 4.50
CA GLY A 19 0.44 -5.69 5.87
C GLY A 19 -0.84 -4.92 6.08
N LEU A 20 -1.42 -5.07 7.27
CA LEU A 20 -2.62 -4.38 7.69
C LEU A 20 -2.23 -3.20 8.58
N MET A 21 -2.76 -2.03 8.27
CA MET A 21 -2.49 -0.79 9.00
C MET A 21 -3.81 -0.18 9.46
N ILE A 22 -3.99 0.01 10.76
CA ILE A 22 -5.23 0.54 11.34
C ILE A 22 -4.92 1.84 12.09
N PHE A 23 -5.62 2.91 11.74
CA PHE A 23 -5.56 4.19 12.44
C PHE A 23 -6.73 4.31 13.42
N ALA A 24 -6.51 3.94 14.68
CA ALA A 24 -7.55 3.84 15.71
C ALA A 24 -7.91 5.20 16.37
N ASP A 25 -7.93 6.31 15.61
CA ASP A 25 -8.27 7.63 16.15
C ASP A 25 -9.00 8.48 15.10
N LYS A 26 -10.15 9.03 15.49
CA LYS A 26 -11.04 9.84 14.63
C LYS A 26 -10.34 11.04 13.98
N ARG A 27 -9.29 11.57 14.59
CA ARG A 27 -8.52 12.70 14.05
C ARG A 27 -7.84 12.35 12.73
N PHE A 28 -7.55 11.08 12.47
CA PHE A 28 -6.95 10.62 11.21
C PHE A 28 -7.92 10.64 10.03
N ALA A 29 -9.24 10.65 10.29
CA ALA A 29 -10.25 10.78 9.25
C ALA A 29 -10.34 12.21 8.67
N ARG A 30 -9.75 13.20 9.34
CA ARG A 30 -9.77 14.59 8.87
C ARG A 30 -8.74 14.81 7.76
N ALA A 31 -9.14 15.56 6.73
CA ALA A 31 -8.30 15.88 5.58
C ALA A 31 -6.96 16.55 5.96
N ASP A 32 -6.94 17.39 7.01
CA ASP A 32 -5.72 18.08 7.48
C ASP A 32 -4.66 17.13 8.07
N LYS A 33 -5.08 15.96 8.56
CA LYS A 33 -4.19 14.92 9.10
C LYS A 33 -3.87 13.87 8.04
N ARG A 34 -4.84 13.45 7.23
CA ARG A 34 -4.65 12.53 6.10
C ARG A 34 -3.69 13.10 5.07
N GLY A 35 -3.80 14.38 4.75
CA GLY A 35 -2.91 15.07 3.80
C GLY A 35 -1.44 15.15 4.25
N LYS A 36 -1.14 14.86 5.53
CA LYS A 36 0.23 14.80 6.07
C LYS A 36 0.86 13.42 5.95
N LEU A 37 0.13 12.42 5.48
CA LEU A 37 0.66 11.10 5.18
C LEU A 37 1.35 11.10 3.80
N PRO A 38 2.33 10.23 3.55
CA PRO A 38 2.86 10.01 2.20
C PRO A 38 1.77 9.66 1.17
N ARG A 39 1.93 10.09 -0.09
CA ARG A 39 0.95 9.86 -1.17
C ARG A 39 0.58 8.39 -1.35
N TRP A 40 1.56 7.50 -1.30
CA TRP A 40 1.35 6.06 -1.43
C TRP A 40 0.41 5.48 -0.36
N ILE A 41 0.34 6.06 0.85
CA ILE A 41 -0.65 5.64 1.86
C ILE A 41 -2.02 6.27 1.56
N GLN A 42 -2.03 7.54 1.17
CA GLN A 42 -3.27 8.29 0.92
C GLN A 42 -4.12 7.68 -0.20
N GLU A 43 -3.47 7.12 -1.22
CA GLU A 43 -4.09 6.45 -2.37
C GLU A 43 -4.78 5.14 -1.99
N HIS A 44 -4.29 4.45 -0.95
CA HIS A 44 -4.85 3.18 -0.48
C HIS A 44 -5.90 3.36 0.63
N ILE A 45 -6.08 4.58 1.13
CA ILE A 45 -7.19 4.91 2.05
C ILE A 45 -8.40 5.27 1.19
N THR A 46 -9.30 4.32 1.00
CA THR A 46 -10.60 4.55 0.36
C THR A 46 -11.55 5.26 1.31
N ASP A 47 -12.44 6.09 0.76
CA ASP A 47 -13.39 6.85 1.60
C ASP A 47 -14.40 5.94 2.31
N SER A 48 -14.66 4.74 1.77
CA SER A 48 -15.46 3.69 2.41
C SER A 48 -14.81 3.11 3.68
N ASN A 49 -13.48 3.21 3.81
CA ASN A 49 -12.74 2.67 4.96
C ASN A 49 -12.44 3.75 6.02
N LEU A 50 -13.08 4.93 5.91
CA LEU A 50 -12.98 6.01 6.89
C LEU A 50 -14.05 5.88 7.97
N ASN A 51 -13.69 6.19 9.22
CA ASN A 51 -14.62 6.18 10.37
C ASN A 51 -15.33 4.84 10.62
N LEU A 52 -14.66 3.72 10.31
CA LEU A 52 -15.20 2.39 10.62
C LEU A 52 -15.35 2.18 12.12
N THR A 53 -16.40 1.46 12.50
CA THR A 53 -16.54 0.86 13.82
C THR A 53 -15.55 -0.30 13.99
N VAL A 54 -15.35 -0.74 15.23
CA VAL A 54 -14.41 -1.83 15.53
C VAL A 54 -14.82 -3.12 14.81
N ASP A 55 -16.11 -3.45 14.79
CA ASP A 55 -16.63 -4.65 14.13
C ASP A 55 -16.42 -4.60 12.60
N GLU A 56 -16.70 -3.46 11.96
CA GLU A 56 -16.46 -3.27 10.52
C GLU A 56 -14.97 -3.39 10.20
N ALA A 57 -14.10 -2.78 11.02
CA ALA A 57 -12.66 -2.89 10.85
C ALA A 57 -12.19 -4.35 10.93
N VAL A 58 -12.72 -5.14 11.86
CA VAL A 58 -12.41 -6.58 11.97
C VAL A 58 -12.88 -7.35 10.74
N GLN A 59 -14.07 -7.05 10.21
CA GLN A 59 -14.61 -7.71 9.02
C GLN A 59 -13.75 -7.42 7.78
N VAL A 60 -13.39 -6.15 7.56
CA VAL A 60 -12.49 -5.73 6.47
C VAL A 60 -11.13 -6.40 6.59
N SER A 61 -10.58 -6.45 7.81
CA SER A 61 -9.28 -7.08 8.09
C SER A 61 -9.27 -8.57 7.76
N LYS A 62 -10.33 -9.31 8.19
CA LYS A 62 -10.49 -10.74 7.89
C LYS A 62 -10.61 -10.98 6.38
N HIS A 63 -11.36 -10.13 5.68
CA HIS A 63 -11.52 -10.24 4.23
C HIS A 63 -10.18 -10.04 3.50
N PHE A 64 -9.46 -8.97 3.83
CA PHE A 64 -8.16 -8.65 3.26
C PHE A 64 -7.15 -9.78 3.45
N LEU A 65 -6.97 -10.27 4.68
CA LEU A 65 -5.99 -11.32 4.97
C LEU A 65 -6.30 -12.63 4.23
N ARG A 66 -7.58 -12.98 4.07
CA ARG A 66 -7.99 -14.19 3.34
C ARG A 66 -7.73 -14.08 1.83
N GLN A 67 -7.92 -12.90 1.26
CA GLN A 67 -7.62 -12.64 -0.15
C GLN A 67 -6.11 -12.66 -0.40
N MET A 68 -5.33 -12.02 0.47
CA MET A 68 -3.87 -11.93 0.32
C MET A 68 -3.15 -13.24 0.65
N ALA A 69 -3.78 -14.16 1.38
CA ALA A 69 -3.24 -15.50 1.67
C ALA A 69 -3.31 -16.46 0.46
N GLN A 70 -3.95 -16.08 -0.64
CA GLN A 70 -3.98 -16.91 -1.84
C GLN A 70 -2.64 -16.87 -2.57
N PRO A 71 -2.18 -17.98 -3.16
CA PRO A 71 -0.97 -17.95 -3.98
C PRO A 71 -1.20 -16.99 -5.15
N PHE A 72 -0.38 -15.94 -5.20
CA PHE A 72 -0.34 -15.02 -6.33
C PHE A 72 0.31 -15.76 -7.52
N CYS A 73 -0.46 -16.58 -8.21
CA CYS A 73 -0.03 -17.16 -9.47
C CYS A 73 0.30 -16.00 -10.41
N LYS A 74 1.57 -15.88 -10.81
CA LYS A 74 2.02 -15.01 -11.91
C LYS A 74 1.53 -15.53 -13.27
N VAL A 75 0.27 -15.93 -13.37
CA VAL A 75 -0.38 -16.35 -14.61
C VAL A 75 -1.38 -15.27 -14.99
N SER A 76 -0.86 -14.17 -15.51
CA SER A 76 -1.58 -13.35 -16.49
C SER A 76 -0.57 -12.51 -17.27
N ALA A 77 0.21 -13.20 -18.10
CA ALA A 77 0.78 -12.60 -19.30
C ALA A 77 -0.14 -12.81 -20.52
N ARG A 78 -1.28 -13.53 -20.39
CA ARG A 78 -2.25 -13.71 -21.49
C ARG A 78 -3.68 -13.85 -20.95
N SER A 79 -4.56 -12.96 -21.43
CA SER A 79 -6.04 -12.92 -21.35
C SER A 79 -6.73 -12.76 -19.98
N PRO A 80 -7.72 -11.85 -19.85
CA PRO A 80 -8.54 -11.70 -18.66
C PRO A 80 -9.80 -12.59 -18.72
N PRO A 81 -10.15 -13.35 -17.66
CA PRO A 81 -11.51 -13.81 -17.46
C PRO A 81 -12.33 -12.72 -16.75
N SER A 82 -13.50 -12.45 -17.31
CA SER A 82 -14.53 -11.55 -16.79
C SER A 82 -15.03 -11.99 -15.41
N ALA A 83 -14.66 -11.27 -14.36
CA ALA A 83 -15.44 -11.12 -13.12
C ALA A 83 -14.79 -10.08 -12.22
N SER A 84 -15.29 -8.84 -12.28
CA SER A 84 -15.34 -7.85 -11.19
C SER A 84 -14.32 -7.99 -10.03
N VAL A 85 -13.02 -7.94 -10.34
CA VAL A 85 -11.99 -7.59 -9.35
C VAL A 85 -11.94 -6.08 -9.35
N SER A 86 -12.57 -5.46 -8.35
CA SER A 86 -12.50 -4.03 -8.12
C SER A 86 -11.04 -3.58 -8.13
N GLN A 87 -10.77 -2.71 -9.09
CA GLN A 87 -9.48 -2.18 -9.48
C GLN A 87 -8.69 -1.67 -8.28
N SER A 88 -7.50 -2.24 -8.09
CA SER A 88 -6.37 -1.55 -7.42
C SER A 88 -5.05 -2.30 -7.59
N SER A 89 -5.08 -3.60 -7.94
CA SER A 89 -3.86 -4.41 -7.95
C SER A 89 -3.18 -4.61 -9.32
N ILE A 90 -3.62 -3.95 -10.39
CA ILE A 90 -2.95 -4.06 -11.70
C ILE A 90 -2.66 -2.67 -12.26
N MET A 91 -1.53 -2.09 -11.83
CA MET A 91 -0.66 -1.26 -12.67
C MET A 91 0.67 -1.03 -11.92
N THR A 92 1.62 -1.93 -12.19
CA THR A 92 3.02 -1.52 -12.21
C THR A 92 3.15 -0.51 -13.35
N GLU A 93 3.84 0.62 -13.11
CA GLU A 93 4.76 1.32 -14.02
C GLU A 93 4.92 2.78 -13.53
N HIS A 94 5.85 3.02 -12.60
CA HIS A 94 6.66 4.23 -12.63
C HIS A 94 8.12 3.85 -12.36
N ASN A 95 8.75 3.53 -13.48
CA ASN A 95 10.16 3.63 -13.83
C ASN A 95 10.95 4.65 -12.97
N THR A 96 11.71 4.19 -11.98
CA THR A 96 12.93 4.88 -11.54
C THR A 96 14.06 4.42 -12.43
N GLY A 97 14.22 5.10 -13.57
CA GLY A 97 15.34 4.88 -14.47
C GLY A 97 16.65 5.10 -13.72
N GLY A 98 17.35 4.00 -13.48
CA GLY A 98 18.78 4.04 -13.19
C GLY A 98 19.51 4.49 -14.44
N ARG A 99 20.44 5.43 -14.29
CA ARG A 99 21.52 5.62 -15.26
C ARG A 99 22.85 5.60 -14.51
N GLU A 100 23.73 4.80 -15.07
CA GLU A 100 24.95 4.22 -14.55
C GLU A 100 26.07 5.23 -14.28
N GLY A 101 26.95 4.87 -13.32
CA GLY A 101 28.38 4.75 -13.56
C GLY A 101 29.23 6.03 -13.61
N GLY A 102 30.16 6.18 -12.67
CA GLY A 102 31.18 7.23 -12.78
C GLY A 102 32.26 7.26 -11.70
N GLY A 103 33.10 6.22 -11.65
CA GLY A 103 34.55 6.34 -11.41
C GLY A 103 35.04 6.91 -10.07
N ASP A 104 35.45 6.00 -9.20
CA ASP A 104 36.54 6.21 -8.25
C ASP A 104 37.80 6.73 -8.99
N ARG A 105 38.24 7.95 -8.65
CA ARG A 105 39.56 8.49 -8.99
C ARG A 105 40.21 9.10 -7.75
N ARG A 106 41.18 8.34 -7.25
CA ARG A 106 42.36 8.70 -6.45
C ARG A 106 42.77 10.19 -6.47
N GLY A 107 43.13 10.69 -5.29
CA GLY A 107 44.44 11.29 -5.04
C GLY A 107 44.58 12.80 -5.11
N ARG A 108 44.51 13.46 -3.96
CA ARG A 108 45.60 14.20 -3.28
C ARG A 108 45.07 14.90 -2.04
#